data_AF-A0A928DJ89-F1
#
_entry.id   AF-A0A928DJ89-F1
#
_cell.length_a   1.000
_cell.length_b   1.000
_cell.length_c   1.000
_cell.angle_alpha   90.00
_cell.angle_beta   90.00
_cell.angle_gamma   90.00
#
_symmetry.space_group_name_H-M   'P 1'
#
loop_
_entity.id
_entity.type
_entity.pdbx_description
1 polymer ?
#
loop_
_entity_poly.entity_id
_entity_poly.type
_entity_poly.pdbx_seq_one_letter_code
_entity_poly.pdbx_strand_id
1 'polypeptide(L)'
;MNKILTTLIVVFAGVLFADDTVLVNDTGELSYPDKNAFFQKNAPNLSVFVDLYRDGIDDVAGMQYDNKAGRSVYWSDCELKVLDKYGKIIYFFSTIAFASRQVQELHEGAINDTGAIVYYYVSGGNSSNGVCVKPKKRLTNFNLSIGAIETAHDGISTANDNKVRITAIQIYPSAKFRDVFLNPENSIMVWRQSINAAETDGRGGKTWRPAIIQFIR
;
A
#
# COMPACT_ATOMS: atom_id res chain seq x y z
N MET A 1 6.29 -6.47 -30.35
CA MET A 1 5.16 -7.06 -29.61
C MET A 1 4.87 -6.19 -28.40
N ASN A 2 3.72 -5.52 -28.37
CA ASN A 2 3.28 -4.74 -27.21
C ASN A 2 2.84 -5.72 -26.12
N LYS A 3 3.61 -5.82 -25.04
CA LYS A 3 3.17 -6.56 -23.84
C LYS A 3 2.12 -5.70 -23.15
N ILE A 4 0.85 -6.09 -23.26
CA ILE A 4 -0.22 -5.51 -22.46
C ILE A 4 -0.01 -5.96 -21.02
N LEU A 5 0.00 -5.00 -20.10
CA LEU A 5 0.22 -5.20 -18.68
C LEU A 5 -1.10 -5.69 -18.04
N THR A 6 -1.35 -6.99 -18.04
CA THR A 6 -2.52 -7.56 -17.36
C THR A 6 -2.27 -7.55 -15.85
N THR A 7 -2.88 -6.58 -15.15
CA THR A 7 -2.85 -6.52 -13.68
C THR A 7 -4.05 -7.29 -13.14
N LEU A 8 -3.82 -8.44 -12.50
CA LEU A 8 -4.87 -9.17 -11.78
C LEU A 8 -4.84 -8.73 -10.30
N ILE A 9 -5.93 -8.10 -9.86
CA ILE A 9 -6.12 -7.72 -8.46
C ILE A 9 -6.83 -8.88 -7.77
N VAL A 10 -6.14 -9.60 -6.87
CA VAL A 10 -6.75 -10.65 -6.06
C VAL A 10 -6.98 -10.09 -4.66
N VAL A 11 -8.20 -9.66 -4.36
CA VAL A 11 -8.54 -9.17 -3.02
C VAL A 11 -8.73 -10.38 -2.11
N PHE A 12 -7.72 -10.71 -1.30
CA PHE A 12 -7.91 -11.57 -0.14
C PHE A 12 -8.48 -10.73 1.00
N ALA A 13 -9.79 -10.45 0.92
CA ALA A 13 -10.54 -10.15 2.13
C ALA A 13 -10.71 -11.49 2.85
N GLY A 14 -10.18 -11.60 4.07
CA GLY A 14 -10.28 -12.83 4.85
C GLY A 14 -11.72 -13.30 4.94
N VAL A 15 -11.96 -14.52 4.46
CA VAL A 15 -12.85 -15.58 4.94
C VAL A 15 -12.72 -16.69 3.89
N LEU A 16 -12.77 -17.94 4.35
CA LEU A 16 -12.78 -19.16 3.53
C LEU A 16 -13.69 -18.99 2.29
N PHE A 17 -13.34 -19.66 1.19
CA PHE A 17 -14.06 -19.65 -0.11
C PHE A 17 -13.73 -18.48 -1.05
N ALA A 18 -12.49 -18.42 -1.54
CA ALA A 18 -12.20 -17.84 -2.85
C ALA A 18 -12.47 -18.91 -3.93
N ASP A 19 -13.75 -19.22 -4.12
CA ASP A 19 -14.22 -19.96 -5.28
C ASP A 19 -14.38 -18.95 -6.43
N ASP A 20 -13.72 -19.27 -7.54
CA ASP A 20 -13.80 -18.58 -8.83
C ASP A 20 -12.93 -17.32 -9.05
N THR A 21 -11.61 -17.49 -9.01
CA THR A 21 -10.72 -16.60 -9.79
C THR A 21 -10.90 -16.93 -11.27
N VAL A 22 -11.64 -16.09 -11.99
CA VAL A 22 -11.81 -16.20 -13.45
C VAL A 22 -10.79 -15.31 -14.15
N LEU A 23 -10.00 -15.89 -15.07
CA LEU A 23 -9.13 -15.13 -15.97
C LEU A 23 -9.81 -14.97 -17.32
N VAL A 24 -9.54 -13.87 -18.03
CA VAL A 24 -9.91 -13.73 -19.44
C VAL A 24 -8.66 -14.05 -20.26
N ASN A 25 -8.75 -15.02 -21.19
CA ASN A 25 -7.64 -15.37 -22.06
C ASN A 25 -7.46 -14.34 -23.20
N ASP A 26 -6.45 -14.52 -24.05
CA ASP A 26 -6.14 -13.60 -25.15
C ASP A 26 -7.25 -13.54 -26.23
N THR A 27 -8.22 -14.47 -26.21
CA THR A 27 -9.39 -14.49 -27.10
C THR A 27 -10.65 -13.88 -26.47
N GLY A 28 -10.57 -13.42 -25.21
CA GLY A 28 -11.70 -12.84 -24.49
C GLY A 28 -12.59 -13.85 -23.76
N GLU A 29 -12.24 -15.14 -23.76
CA GLU A 29 -13.00 -16.19 -23.10
C GLU A 29 -12.57 -16.36 -21.63
N LEU A 30 -13.54 -16.75 -20.80
CA LEU A 30 -13.29 -17.09 -19.40
C LEU A 30 -12.48 -18.38 -19.32
N SER A 31 -11.33 -18.31 -18.66
CA SER A 31 -10.43 -19.41 -18.38
C SER A 31 -10.25 -19.54 -16.88
N TYR A 32 -10.41 -20.77 -16.39
CA TYR A 32 -10.19 -21.13 -14.99
C TYR A 32 -8.78 -21.72 -14.91
N PRO A 33 -7.77 -20.93 -14.51
CA PRO A 33 -6.42 -21.46 -14.40
C PRO A 33 -6.39 -22.56 -13.32
N ASP A 34 -5.59 -23.60 -13.56
CA ASP A 34 -5.21 -24.50 -12.47
C ASP A 34 -4.55 -23.66 -11.35
N LYS A 35 -5.20 -23.63 -10.18
CA LYS A 35 -4.82 -22.73 -9.08
C LYS A 35 -3.35 -22.99 -8.69
N ASN A 36 -2.95 -24.26 -8.59
CA ASN A 36 -1.59 -24.63 -8.18
C ASN A 36 -0.55 -24.18 -9.20
N ALA A 37 -0.78 -24.42 -10.49
CA ALA A 37 0.09 -23.96 -11.57
C ALA A 37 0.17 -22.43 -11.64
N PHE A 38 -0.96 -21.73 -11.42
CA PHE A 38 -0.99 -20.28 -11.35
C PHE A 38 -0.18 -19.75 -10.17
N PHE A 39 -0.37 -20.30 -8.98
CA PHE A 39 0.38 -19.89 -7.78
C PHE A 39 1.88 -20.16 -7.96
N GLN A 40 2.28 -21.35 -8.41
CA GLN A 40 3.69 -21.66 -8.63
C GLN A 40 4.35 -20.72 -9.65
N LYS A 41 3.63 -20.35 -10.71
CA LYS A 41 4.13 -19.47 -11.75
C LYS A 41 4.24 -18.00 -11.32
N ASN A 42 3.32 -17.52 -10.48
CA ASN A 42 3.20 -16.09 -10.16
C ASN A 42 3.61 -15.72 -8.73
N ALA A 43 3.78 -16.68 -7.82
CA ALA A 43 4.27 -16.45 -6.46
C ALA A 43 5.59 -15.66 -6.40
N PRO A 44 6.54 -15.81 -7.35
CA PRO A 44 7.74 -14.96 -7.37
C PRO A 44 7.46 -13.47 -7.57
N ASN A 45 6.29 -13.11 -8.10
CA ASN A 45 5.89 -11.78 -8.52
C ASN A 45 4.69 -11.26 -7.71
N LEU A 46 4.62 -11.59 -6.43
CA LEU A 46 3.61 -11.03 -5.53
C LEU A 46 3.99 -9.61 -5.10
N SER A 47 2.98 -8.75 -4.95
CA SER A 47 3.11 -7.44 -4.33
C SER A 47 1.95 -7.17 -3.39
N VAL A 48 2.18 -6.37 -2.36
CA VAL A 48 1.15 -5.84 -1.49
C VAL A 48 0.78 -4.45 -1.99
N PHE A 49 -0.48 -4.28 -2.37
CA PHE A 49 -1.06 -3.01 -2.78
C PHE A 49 -1.76 -2.36 -1.59
N VAL A 50 -1.41 -1.10 -1.35
CA VAL A 50 -1.92 -0.27 -0.27
C VAL A 50 -2.61 0.93 -0.89
N ASP A 51 -3.93 1.02 -0.70
CA ASP A 51 -4.70 2.20 -1.05
C ASP A 51 -4.45 3.32 -0.02
N LEU A 52 -4.06 4.49 -0.50
CA LEU A 52 -3.80 5.67 0.32
C LEU A 52 -4.93 6.68 0.30
N TYR A 53 -6.01 6.38 -0.41
CA TYR A 53 -7.24 7.13 -0.36
C TYR A 53 -8.09 6.69 0.84
N ARG A 54 -8.66 7.66 1.54
CA ARG A 54 -9.81 7.45 2.42
C ARG A 54 -10.95 8.29 1.86
N ASP A 55 -11.94 7.64 1.26
CA ASP A 55 -13.25 8.26 1.11
C ASP A 55 -13.98 8.21 2.45
N GLY A 56 -14.66 9.28 2.81
CA GLY A 56 -15.34 9.40 4.08
C GLY A 56 -15.20 10.80 4.65
N ILE A 57 -16.34 11.47 4.75
CA ILE A 57 -16.59 12.60 5.65
C ILE A 57 -15.95 12.26 7.00
N ASP A 58 -15.17 13.19 7.56
CA ASP A 58 -14.59 13.06 8.89
C ASP A 58 -15.61 12.46 9.87
N ASP A 59 -15.40 11.21 10.33
CA ASP A 59 -16.08 10.63 11.51
C ASP A 59 -15.56 11.29 12.81
N VAL A 60 -15.13 12.55 12.72
CA VAL A 60 -14.80 13.39 13.85
C VAL A 60 -15.79 14.54 13.85
N ALA A 61 -17.00 14.22 14.34
CA ALA A 61 -17.81 15.18 15.06
C ALA A 61 -16.95 15.71 16.23
N GLY A 62 -16.19 16.78 15.96
CA GLY A 62 -15.24 17.35 16.93
C GLY A 62 -14.42 18.54 16.43
N MET A 63 -14.19 18.69 15.13
CA MET A 63 -13.64 19.95 14.59
C MET A 63 -14.78 20.93 14.29
N GLN A 64 -15.46 21.39 15.34
CA GLN A 64 -16.12 22.68 15.29
C GLN A 64 -15.03 23.74 15.17
N TYR A 65 -14.88 24.34 14.00
CA TYR A 65 -15.18 25.75 13.78
C TYR A 65 -14.82 26.09 12.31
N ASP A 66 -15.86 26.50 11.60
CA ASP A 66 -15.84 27.23 10.33
C ASP A 66 -15.85 26.41 9.01
N ASN A 67 -17.07 26.19 8.51
CA ASN A 67 -17.45 26.06 7.11
C ASN A 67 -16.38 25.55 6.12
N LYS A 68 -16.33 24.23 5.90
CA LYS A 68 -16.28 23.59 4.55
C LYS A 68 -16.23 22.06 4.68
N ALA A 69 -16.87 21.39 3.73
CA ALA A 69 -17.05 19.95 3.55
C ALA A 69 -15.89 19.05 4.01
N GLY A 70 -16.22 17.83 4.45
CA GLY A 70 -15.30 16.79 4.94
C GLY A 70 -14.01 16.73 4.13
N ARG A 71 -12.88 16.77 4.81
CA ARG A 71 -11.58 16.83 4.14
C ARG A 71 -11.16 15.41 3.78
N SER A 72 -11.06 15.11 2.49
CA SER A 72 -10.37 13.90 2.03
C SER A 72 -8.92 13.95 2.49
N VAL A 73 -8.51 12.97 3.33
CA VAL A 73 -7.12 12.82 3.76
C VAL A 73 -6.42 11.84 2.83
N TYR A 74 -5.41 12.32 2.11
CA TYR A 74 -4.49 11.46 1.35
C TYR A 74 -3.31 11.08 2.22
N TRP A 75 -3.09 9.79 2.41
CA TRP A 75 -1.87 9.30 3.06
C TRP A 75 -0.71 9.31 2.06
N SER A 76 0.52 9.43 2.54
CA SER A 76 1.73 9.37 1.69
C SER A 76 2.60 8.17 1.99
N ASP A 77 2.37 7.53 3.13
CA ASP A 77 3.26 6.55 3.72
C ASP A 77 2.46 5.45 4.43
N CYS A 78 3.13 4.34 4.72
CA CYS A 78 2.54 3.24 5.48
C CYS A 78 3.55 2.42 6.28
N GLU A 79 3.05 1.75 7.32
CA GLU A 79 3.67 0.57 7.94
C GLU A 79 2.91 -0.68 7.50
N LEU A 80 3.65 -1.74 7.16
CA LEU A 80 3.13 -3.04 6.80
C LEU A 80 3.59 -4.07 7.83
N LYS A 81 2.64 -4.81 8.39
CA LYS A 81 2.87 -5.91 9.32
C LYS A 81 2.16 -7.16 8.84
N VAL A 82 2.78 -8.31 9.07
CA VAL A 82 2.09 -9.61 8.96
C VAL A 82 2.09 -10.27 10.32
N LEU A 83 0.90 -10.71 10.73
CA LEU A 83 0.66 -11.46 11.96
C LEU A 83 0.48 -12.93 11.60
N ASP A 84 1.07 -13.83 12.39
CA ASP A 84 0.71 -15.24 12.33
C ASP A 84 -0.68 -15.50 12.99
N LYS A 85 -1.14 -16.74 12.93
CA LYS A 85 -2.42 -17.16 13.53
C LYS A 85 -2.54 -16.94 15.04
N TYR A 86 -1.43 -16.70 15.74
CA TYR A 86 -1.40 -16.43 17.17
C TYR A 86 -1.24 -14.94 17.47
N GLY A 87 -1.20 -14.09 16.44
CA GLY A 87 -1.02 -12.64 16.58
C GLY A 87 0.44 -12.21 16.76
N LYS A 88 1.43 -13.09 16.55
CA LYS A 88 2.85 -12.70 16.57
C LYS A 88 3.20 -11.99 15.26
N ILE A 89 3.89 -10.86 15.35
CA ILE A 89 4.42 -10.17 14.16
C ILE A 89 5.57 -10.99 13.59
N ILE A 90 5.45 -11.36 12.32
CA ILE A 90 6.43 -12.19 11.58
C ILE A 90 7.00 -11.48 10.34
N TYR A 91 6.52 -10.27 10.06
CA TYR A 91 7.02 -9.38 9.02
C TYR A 91 6.81 -7.93 9.43
N PHE A 92 7.79 -7.08 9.17
CA PHE A 92 7.68 -5.63 9.28
C PHE A 92 8.39 -4.92 8.13
N PHE A 93 7.72 -3.91 7.61
CA PHE A 93 8.27 -2.93 6.68
C PHE A 93 7.61 -1.57 6.90
N SER A 94 8.34 -0.48 6.62
CA SER A 94 7.82 0.89 6.68
C SER A 94 8.32 1.70 5.49
N THR A 95 7.51 2.62 4.98
CA THR A 95 8.00 3.64 4.04
C THR A 95 8.59 4.85 4.75
N ILE A 96 8.41 4.97 6.07
CA ILE A 96 8.94 6.08 6.85
C ILE A 96 10.32 5.73 7.39
N ALA A 97 11.36 6.34 6.80
CA ALA A 97 12.72 6.33 7.31
C ALA A 97 13.17 4.93 7.78
N PHE A 98 12.81 3.89 7.04
CA PHE A 98 13.03 2.50 7.41
C PHE A 98 14.50 2.10 7.51
N ALA A 99 15.41 2.85 6.86
CA ALA A 99 16.85 2.69 7.05
C ALA A 99 17.35 3.28 8.39
N SER A 100 16.51 4.04 9.10
CA SER A 100 16.88 4.58 10.41
C SER A 100 16.88 3.49 11.48
N ARG A 101 17.90 3.54 12.34
CA ARG A 101 18.05 2.64 13.48
C ARG A 101 16.82 2.68 14.40
N GLN A 102 16.26 3.86 14.64
CA GLN A 102 15.07 4.05 15.48
C GLN A 102 13.86 3.25 15.00
N VAL A 103 13.65 3.15 13.68
CA VAL A 103 12.53 2.37 13.11
C VAL A 103 12.83 0.88 13.12
N GLN A 104 14.06 0.47 12.77
CA GLN A 104 14.41 -0.93 12.72
C GLN A 104 14.48 -1.59 14.11
N GLU A 105 14.87 -0.85 15.15
CA GLU A 105 14.97 -1.36 16.52
C GLU A 105 13.62 -1.49 17.24
N LEU A 106 12.51 -1.01 16.65
CA LEU A 106 11.16 -1.28 17.16
C LEU A 106 10.79 -2.76 17.07
N HIS A 107 11.50 -3.51 16.22
CA HIS A 107 11.22 -4.90 15.89
C HIS A 107 12.50 -5.72 15.83
N GLU A 108 12.39 -7.03 16.05
CA GLU A 108 13.52 -7.94 15.89
C GLU A 108 14.04 -7.88 14.44
N GLY A 109 15.36 -7.77 14.24
CA GLY A 109 15.93 -7.63 12.91
C GLY A 109 15.58 -8.77 11.94
N ALA A 110 15.24 -9.96 12.47
CA ALA A 110 14.84 -11.11 11.67
C ALA A 110 13.55 -10.88 10.86
N ILE A 111 12.63 -10.03 11.33
CA ILE A 111 11.33 -9.76 10.69
C ILE A 111 11.32 -8.49 9.84
N ASN A 112 12.39 -7.69 9.88
CA ASN A 112 12.51 -6.45 9.10
C ASN A 112 12.88 -6.77 7.64
N ASP A 113 12.06 -6.32 6.68
CA ASP A 113 12.31 -6.52 5.26
C ASP A 113 13.14 -5.42 4.61
N THR A 114 14.44 -5.43 4.88
CA THR A 114 15.40 -4.48 4.28
C THR A 114 15.63 -4.69 2.78
N GLY A 115 15.06 -5.75 2.19
CA GLY A 115 15.18 -6.07 0.77
C GLY A 115 13.94 -5.74 -0.05
N ALA A 116 12.89 -5.16 0.55
CA ALA A 116 11.66 -4.83 -0.15
C ALA A 116 11.89 -3.81 -1.28
N ILE A 117 11.20 -4.00 -2.40
CA ILE A 117 11.17 -3.02 -3.49
C ILE A 117 9.83 -2.29 -3.42
N VAL A 118 9.85 -0.96 -3.43
CA VAL A 118 8.62 -0.17 -3.27
C VAL A 118 8.43 0.77 -4.45
N TYR A 119 7.20 0.79 -4.97
CA TYR A 119 6.72 1.77 -5.92
C TYR A 119 5.54 2.55 -5.32
N TYR A 120 5.35 3.79 -5.74
CA TYR A 120 4.22 4.61 -5.33
C TYR A 120 3.64 5.38 -6.51
N TYR A 121 2.33 5.57 -6.49
CA TYR A 121 1.54 6.08 -7.59
C TYR A 121 1.25 7.56 -7.37
N VAL A 122 2.01 8.41 -8.05
CA VAL A 122 1.84 9.87 -7.94
C VAL A 122 0.60 10.28 -8.73
N SER A 123 -0.24 11.08 -8.08
CA SER A 123 -1.36 11.78 -8.69
C SER A 123 -1.11 13.30 -8.64
N GLY A 124 -1.77 14.06 -9.50
CA GLY A 124 -1.58 15.50 -9.61
C GLY A 124 -2.88 16.29 -9.49
N GLY A 125 -2.76 17.60 -9.31
CA GLY A 125 -3.83 18.51 -9.72
C GLY A 125 -4.13 18.32 -11.20
N ASN A 126 -5.38 18.53 -11.61
CA ASN A 126 -5.72 18.56 -13.02
C ASN A 126 -4.99 19.78 -13.61
N SER A 127 -3.89 19.55 -14.32
CA SER A 127 -3.16 20.63 -14.99
C SER A 127 -4.02 21.14 -16.16
N SER A 128 -3.77 22.36 -16.64
CA SER A 128 -4.37 22.93 -17.86
C SER A 128 -4.21 22.05 -19.11
N ASN A 129 -3.33 21.06 -19.02
CA ASN A 129 -2.92 20.10 -20.04
C ASN A 129 -3.60 18.72 -19.85
N GLY A 130 -4.49 18.57 -18.86
CA GLY A 130 -5.39 17.41 -18.72
C GLY A 130 -4.75 16.12 -18.22
N VAL A 131 -3.50 16.15 -17.76
CA VAL A 131 -2.80 14.95 -17.26
C VAL A 131 -2.80 14.95 -15.74
N CYS A 132 -3.74 14.21 -15.14
CA CYS A 132 -3.89 14.03 -13.69
C CYS A 132 -3.33 12.68 -13.18
N VAL A 133 -2.85 11.82 -14.10
CA VAL A 133 -2.20 10.53 -13.82
C VAL A 133 -0.72 10.62 -14.18
N LYS A 134 0.18 10.34 -13.22
CA LYS A 134 1.63 10.38 -13.42
C LYS A 134 2.21 8.94 -13.38
N PRO A 135 3.35 8.68 -14.05
CA PRO A 135 4.04 7.39 -13.93
C PRO A 135 4.36 7.04 -12.46
N LYS A 136 4.24 5.76 -12.08
CA LYS A 136 4.62 5.31 -10.74
C LYS A 136 6.14 5.49 -10.54
N LYS A 137 6.55 5.90 -9.34
CA LYS A 137 7.95 6.12 -8.96
C LYS A 137 8.44 4.99 -8.07
N ARG A 138 9.74 4.73 -8.05
CA ARG A 138 10.39 3.78 -7.13
C ARG A 138 10.93 4.53 -5.93
N LEU A 139 10.66 4.05 -4.72
CA LEU A 139 11.33 4.55 -3.52
C LEU A 139 12.77 4.00 -3.49
N THR A 140 13.74 4.90 -3.49
CA THR A 140 15.18 4.55 -3.50
C THR A 140 15.91 5.01 -2.25
N ASN A 141 15.41 6.03 -1.56
CA ASN A 141 15.99 6.54 -0.32
C ASN A 141 15.13 6.16 0.89
N PHE A 142 15.41 5.02 1.48
CA PHE A 142 14.72 4.54 2.68
C PHE A 142 15.12 5.29 3.97
N ASN A 143 15.99 6.31 3.91
CA ASN A 143 16.24 7.18 5.07
C ASN A 143 15.15 8.24 5.24
N LEU A 144 14.30 8.46 4.23
CA LEU A 144 13.22 9.44 4.23
C LEU A 144 11.86 8.75 4.03
N SER A 145 10.79 9.42 4.47
CA SER A 145 9.42 9.07 4.09
C SER A 145 9.13 9.46 2.64
N ILE A 146 8.18 8.79 1.98
CA ILE A 146 7.72 9.17 0.65
C ILE A 146 7.14 10.58 0.68
N GLY A 147 6.35 10.93 1.71
CA GLY A 147 5.83 12.28 1.88
C GLY A 147 6.93 13.35 1.86
N ALA A 148 8.06 13.12 2.54
CA ALA A 148 9.19 14.05 2.59
C ALA A 148 9.95 14.18 1.27
N ILE A 149 10.01 13.10 0.48
CA ILE A 149 10.66 13.12 -0.84
C ILE A 149 9.84 13.98 -1.81
N GLU A 150 8.53 13.85 -1.79
CA GLU A 150 7.65 14.49 -2.76
C GLU A 150 7.26 15.93 -2.38
N THR A 151 7.55 16.41 -1.16
CA THR A 151 7.38 17.83 -0.78
C THR A 151 8.19 18.83 -1.65
N ALA A 152 9.02 18.35 -2.57
CA ALA A 152 9.78 19.16 -3.53
C ALA A 152 9.09 19.41 -4.88
N HIS A 153 7.96 18.76 -5.20
CA HIS A 153 7.41 18.75 -6.57
C HIS A 153 5.93 19.18 -6.64
N ASP A 154 5.69 20.49 -6.69
CA ASP A 154 4.66 21.14 -7.53
C ASP A 154 4.56 22.68 -7.32
N GLY A 155 5.57 23.34 -6.73
CA GLY A 155 5.68 24.82 -6.73
C GLY A 155 4.57 25.58 -5.98
N ILE A 156 3.57 24.90 -5.44
CA ILE A 156 2.49 25.49 -4.63
C ILE A 156 2.72 25.08 -3.18
N SER A 157 3.48 25.93 -2.50
CA SER A 157 3.67 25.88 -1.05
C SER A 157 2.54 26.65 -0.37
N THR A 158 1.53 25.95 0.12
CA THR A 158 0.71 26.44 1.23
C THR A 158 0.88 25.48 2.41
N ALA A 159 1.10 26.04 3.59
CA ALA A 159 1.89 25.42 4.65
C ALA A 159 1.22 24.26 5.42
N ASN A 160 -0.06 23.92 5.20
CA ASN A 160 -0.81 23.14 6.18
C ASN A 160 -1.61 21.92 5.67
N ASP A 161 -1.52 21.56 4.38
CA ASP A 161 -2.25 20.42 3.81
C ASP A 161 -1.28 19.44 3.12
N ASN A 162 -1.58 18.13 3.14
CA ASN A 162 -0.79 17.07 2.51
C ASN A 162 -0.36 17.46 1.08
N LYS A 163 0.91 17.89 0.92
CA LYS A 163 1.43 18.45 -0.33
C LYS A 163 1.63 17.43 -1.44
N VAL A 164 1.44 16.14 -1.16
CA VAL A 164 1.75 15.03 -2.06
C VAL A 164 0.50 14.19 -2.26
N ARG A 165 -0.05 14.22 -3.47
CA ARG A 165 -1.15 13.33 -3.85
C ARG A 165 -0.57 12.01 -4.33
N ILE A 166 -0.60 11.00 -3.48
CA ILE A 166 -0.32 9.62 -3.86
C ILE A 166 -1.61 8.83 -3.69
N THR A 167 -1.93 8.01 -4.67
CA THR A 167 -3.14 7.19 -4.64
C THR A 167 -2.88 5.80 -4.05
N ALA A 168 -1.67 5.28 -4.22
CA ALA A 168 -1.33 3.96 -3.71
C ALA A 168 0.18 3.75 -3.52
N ILE A 169 0.52 2.78 -2.68
CA ILE A 169 1.86 2.19 -2.56
C ILE A 169 1.78 0.72 -2.98
N GLN A 170 2.78 0.25 -3.69
CA GLN A 170 2.97 -1.14 -4.06
C GLN A 170 4.32 -1.63 -3.53
N ILE A 171 4.26 -2.59 -2.61
CA ILE A 171 5.42 -3.16 -1.92
C ILE A 171 5.65 -4.57 -2.46
N TYR A 172 6.85 -4.85 -2.93
CA TYR A 172 7.27 -6.19 -3.32
C TYR A 172 8.16 -6.73 -2.20
N PRO A 173 7.67 -7.67 -1.37
CA PRO A 173 8.46 -8.25 -0.30
C PRO A 173 9.70 -8.95 -0.87
N SER A 174 10.79 -8.95 -0.11
CA SER A 174 11.97 -9.70 -0.53
C SER A 174 11.70 -11.21 -0.55
N ALA A 175 12.50 -11.94 -1.32
CA ALA A 175 12.35 -13.39 -1.49
C ALA A 175 12.30 -14.16 -0.16
N LYS A 176 13.01 -13.67 0.87
CA LYS A 176 13.05 -14.23 2.22
C LYS A 176 11.66 -14.32 2.88
N PHE A 177 10.76 -13.38 2.59
CA PHE A 177 9.48 -13.27 3.28
C PHE A 177 8.30 -13.76 2.45
N ARG A 178 8.51 -14.28 1.23
CA ARG A 178 7.40 -14.66 0.34
C ARG A 178 6.41 -15.62 0.97
N ASP A 179 6.91 -16.67 1.63
CA ASP A 179 6.05 -17.70 2.24
C ASP A 179 5.16 -17.12 3.37
N VAL A 180 5.58 -16.03 4.01
CA VAL A 180 4.77 -15.31 5.00
C VAL A 180 3.49 -14.75 4.37
N PHE A 181 3.56 -14.27 3.13
CA PHE A 181 2.41 -13.70 2.42
C PHE A 181 1.54 -14.74 1.71
N LEU A 182 2.04 -15.97 1.55
CA LEU A 182 1.31 -17.07 0.90
C LEU A 182 0.57 -17.95 1.91
N ASN A 183 0.85 -17.83 3.19
CA ASN A 183 0.15 -18.59 4.22
C ASN A 183 -1.23 -17.97 4.53
N PRO A 184 -2.35 -18.68 4.28
CA PRO A 184 -3.69 -18.16 4.48
C PRO A 184 -4.07 -17.96 5.96
N GLU A 185 -3.32 -18.54 6.89
CA GLU A 185 -3.53 -18.32 8.33
C GLU A 185 -2.91 -16.99 8.82
N ASN A 186 -2.12 -16.32 7.98
CA ASN A 186 -1.48 -15.06 8.32
C ASN A 186 -2.39 -13.88 7.95
N SER A 187 -2.36 -12.84 8.79
CA SER A 187 -3.10 -11.59 8.56
C SER A 187 -2.15 -10.47 8.14
N ILE A 188 -2.44 -9.83 7.01
CA ILE A 188 -1.63 -8.73 6.47
C ILE A 188 -2.32 -7.41 6.79
N MET A 189 -1.66 -6.60 7.61
CA MET A 189 -2.22 -5.36 8.14
C MET A 189 -1.36 -4.17 7.76
N VAL A 190 -2.01 -3.08 7.41
CA VAL A 190 -1.37 -1.83 7.03
C VAL A 190 -1.90 -0.69 7.88
N TRP A 191 -0.98 0.14 8.33
CA TRP A 191 -1.31 1.42 8.96
C TRP A 191 -0.81 2.55 8.07
N ARG A 192 -1.70 3.48 7.73
CA ARG A 192 -1.44 4.56 6.77
C ARG A 192 -1.12 5.85 7.51
N GLN A 193 -0.24 6.66 6.93
CA GLN A 193 0.23 7.88 7.56
C GLN A 193 0.77 8.89 6.54
N SER A 194 0.98 10.11 7.01
CA SER A 194 1.76 11.14 6.38
C SER A 194 2.97 11.46 7.26
N ILE A 195 3.75 12.48 6.90
CA ILE A 195 4.89 12.94 7.73
C ILE A 195 4.41 13.46 9.10
N ASN A 196 3.19 14.02 9.16
CA ASN A 196 2.72 14.79 10.32
C ASN A 196 1.50 14.18 11.01
N ALA A 197 0.83 13.21 10.39
CA ALA A 197 -0.40 12.62 10.90
C ALA A 197 -0.46 11.14 10.55
N ALA A 198 -1.21 10.37 11.32
CA ALA A 198 -1.42 8.96 11.04
C ALA A 198 -2.90 8.59 11.17
N GLU A 199 -3.28 7.51 10.50
CA GLU A 199 -4.67 7.06 10.51
C GLU A 199 -5.05 6.55 11.89
N THR A 200 -5.97 7.25 12.54
CA THR A 200 -6.44 6.92 13.87
C THR A 200 -7.95 6.68 13.89
N ASP A 201 -8.42 6.01 14.93
CA ASP A 201 -9.84 5.90 15.24
C ASP A 201 -10.33 7.20 15.93
N GLY A 202 -11.64 7.30 16.19
CA GLY A 202 -12.23 8.47 16.86
C GLY A 202 -11.73 8.72 18.29
N ARG A 203 -10.84 7.87 18.82
CA ARG A 203 -10.23 7.98 20.16
C ARG A 203 -8.70 8.12 20.10
N GLY A 204 -8.11 8.25 18.91
CA GLY A 204 -6.67 8.38 18.71
C GLY A 204 -5.88 7.07 18.65
N GLY A 205 -6.54 5.92 18.69
CA GLY A 205 -5.90 4.61 18.50
C GLY A 205 -5.49 4.38 17.04
N LYS A 206 -4.46 3.57 16.77
CA LYS A 206 -4.04 3.26 15.39
C LYS A 206 -5.12 2.46 14.66
N THR A 207 -5.51 2.90 13.47
CA THR A 207 -6.44 2.16 12.61
C THR A 207 -5.69 1.31 11.60
N TRP A 208 -5.62 0.01 11.84
CA TRP A 208 -5.01 -0.95 10.91
C TRP A 208 -6.05 -1.44 9.88
N ARG A 209 -5.67 -1.50 8.61
CA ARG A 209 -6.50 -1.93 7.47
C ARG A 209 -5.95 -3.21 6.85
N PRO A 210 -6.80 -4.10 6.32
CA PRO A 210 -6.32 -5.19 5.48
C PRO A 210 -5.68 -4.64 4.21
N ALA A 211 -4.62 -5.30 3.73
CA ALA A 211 -3.98 -4.98 2.46
C ALA A 211 -4.44 -5.91 1.33
N ILE A 212 -4.22 -5.51 0.07
CA ILE A 212 -4.55 -6.32 -1.10
C ILE A 212 -3.27 -7.00 -1.61
N ILE A 213 -3.29 -8.31 -1.87
CA ILE A 213 -2.18 -9.00 -2.55
C ILE A 213 -2.44 -9.02 -4.06
N GLN A 214 -1.46 -8.61 -4.86
CA GLN A 214 -1.52 -8.67 -6.31
C GLN A 214 -0.44 -9.62 -6.83
N PHE A 215 -0.80 -10.48 -7.78
CA PHE A 215 0.13 -11.31 -8.52
C PHE A 215 0.37 -10.69 -9.90
N ILE A 216 1.62 -10.37 -10.21
CA ILE A 216 1.99 -9.60 -11.40
C ILE A 216 2.74 -10.49 -12.40
N ARG A 217 2.53 -10.26 -13.70
CA ARG A 217 3.18 -11.00 -14.78
C ARG A 217 4.02 -10.09 -15.67
#